data_AF-A0A1G2UT61-F1
#
_entry.id   AF-A0A1G2UT61-F1
#
_cell.length_a   1.000
_cell.length_b   1.000
_cell.length_c   1.000
_cell.angle_alpha   90.00
_cell.angle_beta   90.00
_cell.angle_gamma   90.00
#
_symmetry.space_group_name_H-M   'P 1'
#
loop_
_entity.id
_entity.type
_entity.pdbx_description
1 polymer ?
#
loop_
_entity_poly.entity_id
_entity_poly.type
_entity_poly.pdbx_seq_one_letter_code
_entity_poly.pdbx_strand_id
1 'polypeptide(L)'
;MYEKIFKKIKKEGLTAEEKDYGLHLLKNFVDSNPIGIPSPWYKKFGQKSFVLLKSPFQNSFFVRKKTLVGALAVLLFISLGESLSLAAKYSLPGDILYPIKIGLNERIESAVTIGLEQKAEIKVKHLDTRLAEAEKLDTANKLDGDRKTEVEIQFKKSIKNTLTHINTLKASGNADNAIKVSSNVETSLQKHKKIVGKILDRTKSESENTKKEKQEDRTGASIQNNTTAESSYSTTSVKFENKAEIKVLESQSLDLENEIDKKTPLFRDIIEKYSF
;
A
#
# COMPACT_ATOMS: atom_id res chain seq x y z
N MET A 1 -49.49 4.99 27.20
CA MET A 1 -49.60 5.56 28.57
C MET A 1 -48.51 6.59 28.86
N TYR A 2 -47.25 6.34 28.49
CA TYR A 2 -46.12 7.25 28.73
C TYR A 2 -46.16 8.60 27.98
N GLU A 3 -46.72 8.67 26.77
CA GLU A 3 -46.80 9.96 26.05
C GLU A 3 -47.66 11.03 26.76
N LYS A 4 -48.73 10.60 27.46
CA LYS A 4 -49.57 11.53 28.23
C LYS A 4 -48.82 12.15 29.41
N ILE A 5 -47.86 11.42 29.99
CA ILE A 5 -47.05 11.87 31.12
C ILE A 5 -46.03 12.92 30.65
N PHE A 6 -45.30 12.67 29.56
CA PHE A 6 -44.34 13.65 29.04
C PHE A 6 -45.01 14.92 28.51
N LYS A 7 -46.22 14.83 27.94
CA LYS A 7 -47.02 16.02 27.57
C LYS A 7 -47.43 16.84 28.80
N LYS A 8 -47.75 16.19 29.93
CA LYS A 8 -48.08 16.88 31.19
C LYS A 8 -46.85 17.53 31.82
N ILE A 9 -45.71 16.83 31.86
CA ILE A 9 -44.44 17.36 32.41
C ILE A 9 -43.93 18.56 31.62
N LYS A 10 -44.05 18.56 30.29
CA LYS A 10 -43.69 19.74 29.47
C LYS A 10 -44.63 20.93 29.68
N LYS A 11 -45.88 20.70 30.11
CA LYS A 11 -46.88 21.75 30.32
C LYS A 11 -46.83 22.35 31.73
N GLU A 12 -46.26 21.66 32.70
CA GLU A 12 -46.09 22.09 34.10
C GLU A 12 -44.62 22.34 34.47
N GLY A 13 -43.75 22.59 33.49
CA GLY A 13 -42.36 22.94 33.75
C GLY A 13 -42.26 24.32 34.42
N LEU A 14 -41.44 24.44 35.47
CA LEU A 14 -41.24 25.72 36.15
C LEU A 14 -40.82 26.79 35.16
N THR A 15 -41.52 27.93 35.22
CA THR A 15 -41.19 29.13 34.45
C THR A 15 -39.80 29.64 34.81
N ALA A 16 -39.22 30.49 33.97
CA ALA A 16 -37.91 31.08 34.24
C ALA A 16 -37.91 31.87 35.57
N GLU A 17 -39.02 32.54 35.89
CA GLU A 17 -39.21 33.31 37.14
C GLU A 17 -39.29 32.39 38.36
N GLU A 18 -40.03 31.30 38.30
CA GLU A 18 -40.11 30.33 39.41
C GLU A 18 -38.76 29.64 39.67
N LYS A 19 -37.97 29.40 38.62
CA LYS A 19 -36.62 28.88 38.75
C LYS A 19 -35.69 29.88 39.42
N ASP A 20 -35.76 31.15 39.02
CA ASP A 20 -34.94 32.21 39.61
C ASP A 20 -35.32 32.44 41.08
N TYR A 21 -36.62 32.45 41.38
CA TYR A 21 -37.14 32.51 42.74
C TYR A 21 -36.70 31.30 43.59
N GLY A 22 -36.74 30.09 43.02
CA GLY A 22 -36.23 28.89 43.68
C GLY A 22 -34.72 28.95 43.96
N LEU A 23 -33.94 29.48 43.02
CA LEU A 23 -32.49 29.71 43.17
C LEU A 23 -32.20 30.75 44.25
N HIS A 24 -32.98 31.84 44.29
CA HIS A 24 -32.87 32.87 45.31
C HIS A 24 -33.19 32.32 46.71
N LEU A 25 -34.24 31.51 46.85
CA LEU A 25 -34.56 30.84 48.11
C LEU A 25 -33.47 29.86 48.54
N LEU A 26 -32.91 29.09 47.62
CA LEU A 26 -31.79 28.17 47.90
C LEU A 26 -30.56 28.95 48.38
N LYS A 27 -30.22 30.06 47.70
CA LYS A 27 -29.11 30.93 48.09
C LYS A 27 -29.31 31.49 49.49
N ASN A 28 -30.49 32.01 49.78
CA ASN A 28 -30.82 32.52 51.12
C ASN A 28 -30.79 31.42 52.18
N PHE A 29 -31.22 30.21 51.85
CA PHE A 29 -31.14 29.06 52.75
C PHE A 29 -29.68 28.68 53.04
N VAL A 30 -28.82 28.64 52.02
CA VAL A 30 -27.38 28.36 52.15
C VAL A 30 -26.69 29.45 52.97
N ASP A 31 -27.00 30.72 52.70
CA ASP A 31 -26.43 31.87 53.43
C ASP A 31 -26.88 31.88 54.90
N SER A 32 -28.12 31.47 55.18
CA SER A 32 -28.68 31.42 56.54
C SER A 32 -28.34 30.13 57.30
N ASN A 33 -27.88 29.09 56.61
CA ASN A 33 -27.50 27.79 57.18
C ASN A 33 -26.09 27.39 56.71
N PRO A 34 -25.04 28.16 57.06
CA PRO A 34 -23.68 27.80 56.70
C PRO A 34 -23.34 26.45 57.34
N ILE A 35 -22.96 25.48 56.51
CA ILE A 35 -22.48 24.18 56.98
C ILE A 35 -21.18 24.44 57.75
N GLY A 36 -21.23 24.29 59.08
CA GLY A 36 -20.10 24.58 59.96
C GLY A 36 -18.93 23.65 59.68
N ILE A 37 -17.98 24.08 58.85
CA ILE A 37 -16.64 23.52 58.79
C ILE A 37 -15.67 24.57 59.35
N PRO A 38 -15.28 24.48 60.63
CA PRO A 38 -14.30 25.39 61.20
C PRO A 38 -12.91 24.91 60.81
N SER A 39 -12.27 25.52 59.82
CA SER A 39 -10.81 25.41 59.69
C SER A 39 -10.19 26.61 58.95
N PRO A 40 -9.25 27.35 59.59
CA PRO A 40 -8.62 28.56 59.04
C PRO A 40 -7.63 28.38 57.87
N TRP A 41 -7.47 27.19 57.28
CA TRP A 41 -6.37 26.94 56.33
C TRP A 41 -6.54 27.58 54.95
N TYR A 42 -7.77 27.92 54.53
CA TYR A 42 -8.00 28.55 53.23
C TYR A 42 -7.75 30.08 53.21
N LYS A 43 -7.60 30.74 54.37
CA LYS A 43 -7.22 32.17 54.43
C LYS A 43 -5.72 32.43 54.34
N LYS A 44 -4.88 31.37 54.39
CA LYS A 44 -3.41 31.47 54.22
C LYS A 44 -2.92 31.15 52.81
N PHE A 45 -3.83 30.74 51.90
CA PHE A 45 -3.56 30.57 50.46
C PHE A 45 -3.96 31.79 49.63
N GLY A 46 -4.12 32.95 50.28
CA GLY A 46 -4.05 34.24 49.61
C GLY A 46 -2.60 34.51 49.21
N GLN A 47 -2.30 34.23 47.93
CA GLN A 47 -1.04 34.49 47.22
C GLN A 47 0.08 33.45 47.43
N LYS A 48 0.41 32.76 46.32
CA LYS A 48 1.56 31.85 46.13
C LYS A 48 1.44 30.45 46.72
N SER A 49 0.52 29.64 46.20
CA SER A 49 0.69 28.18 46.03
C SER A 49 -0.45 27.57 45.19
N PHE A 50 -0.64 28.04 43.95
CA PHE A 50 -1.02 27.08 42.92
C PHE A 50 0.27 26.36 42.58
N VAL A 51 0.53 25.22 43.24
CA VAL A 51 1.49 24.27 42.68
C VAL A 51 0.85 23.81 41.38
N LEU A 52 1.16 24.54 40.31
CA LEU A 52 0.94 24.12 38.95
C LEU A 52 1.67 22.78 38.86
N LEU A 53 0.93 21.68 39.00
CA LEU A 53 1.32 20.41 38.40
C LEU A 53 1.43 20.72 36.91
N LYS A 54 2.60 21.21 36.51
CA LYS A 54 2.94 21.47 35.12
C LYS A 54 2.73 20.15 34.43
N SER A 55 1.70 20.13 33.59
CA SER A 55 1.38 19.02 32.72
C SER A 55 2.67 18.43 32.12
N PRO A 56 2.82 17.10 32.03
CA PRO A 56 4.00 16.46 31.43
C PRO A 56 4.24 16.93 29.98
N PHE A 57 3.27 17.59 29.35
CA PHE A 57 3.38 18.19 28.01
C PHE A 57 4.05 19.58 28.01
N GLN A 58 4.17 20.27 29.15
CA GLN A 58 4.85 21.58 29.24
C GLN A 58 6.31 21.48 29.68
N ASN A 59 6.77 20.29 30.07
CA ASN A 59 8.16 20.09 30.45
C ASN A 59 8.98 19.75 29.19
N SER A 60 9.63 20.76 28.60
CA SER A 60 10.45 20.63 27.37
C SER A 60 11.51 19.52 27.46
N PHE A 61 11.91 19.13 28.68
CA PHE A 61 12.83 18.02 28.94
C PHE A 61 12.26 16.63 28.58
N PHE A 62 10.96 16.40 28.78
CA PHE A 62 10.31 15.12 28.48
C PHE A 62 9.99 14.97 26.98
N VAL A 63 9.62 16.07 26.33
CA VAL A 63 9.37 16.08 24.87
C VAL A 63 10.69 15.94 24.11
N ARG A 64 11.76 16.64 24.52
CA ARG A 64 13.10 16.55 23.90
C ARG A 64 13.71 15.16 23.99
N LYS A 65 13.56 14.44 25.12
CA LYS A 65 14.10 13.07 25.23
C LYS A 65 13.32 12.07 24.36
N LYS A 66 12.00 12.20 24.25
CA LYS A 66 11.18 11.32 23.41
C LYS A 66 11.40 11.56 21.91
N THR A 67 11.55 12.82 21.48
CA THR A 67 11.91 13.12 20.09
C THR A 67 13.32 12.66 19.75
N LEU A 68 14.27 12.73 20.69
CA LEU A 68 15.64 12.27 20.48
C LEU A 68 15.74 10.75 20.45
N VAL A 69 14.99 10.02 21.29
CA VAL A 69 14.85 8.55 21.20
C VAL A 69 14.15 8.14 19.91
N GLY A 70 13.09 8.85 19.50
CA GLY A 70 12.44 8.63 18.21
C GLY A 70 13.39 8.89 17.04
N ALA A 71 14.14 9.99 17.07
CA ALA A 71 15.14 10.32 16.05
C ALA A 71 16.28 9.30 16.02
N LEU A 72 16.77 8.83 17.17
CA LEU A 72 17.79 7.78 17.26
C LEU A 72 17.25 6.43 16.79
N ALA A 73 16.00 6.09 17.08
CA ALA A 73 15.37 4.88 16.59
C ALA A 73 15.22 4.91 15.06
N VAL A 74 14.80 6.05 14.50
CA VAL A 74 14.76 6.28 13.05
C VAL A 74 16.17 6.22 12.46
N LEU A 75 17.17 6.85 13.09
CA LEU A 75 18.56 6.81 12.64
C LEU A 75 19.14 5.39 12.68
N LEU A 76 18.83 4.62 13.72
CA LEU A 76 19.17 3.19 13.84
C LEU A 76 18.45 2.36 12.77
N PHE A 77 17.18 2.64 12.51
CA PHE A 77 16.41 1.96 11.48
C PHE A 77 16.94 2.25 10.07
N ILE A 78 17.39 3.48 9.83
CA ILE A 78 18.06 3.86 8.58
C ILE A 78 19.44 3.20 8.50
N SER A 79 20.25 3.27 9.55
CA SER A 79 21.61 2.72 9.58
C SER A 79 21.63 1.19 9.46
N LEU A 80 20.72 0.49 10.14
CA LEU A 80 20.56 -0.97 10.02
C LEU A 80 19.82 -1.33 8.74
N GLY A 81 18.85 -0.53 8.31
CA GLY A 81 18.07 -0.72 7.10
C GLY A 81 18.90 -0.63 5.82
N GLU A 82 19.92 0.22 5.79
CA GLU A 82 20.87 0.29 4.67
C GLU A 82 21.56 -1.06 4.44
N SER A 83 22.04 -1.71 5.49
CA SER A 83 22.71 -3.02 5.37
C SER A 83 21.78 -4.11 4.85
N LEU A 84 20.53 -4.14 5.34
CA LEU A 84 19.54 -5.14 4.97
C LEU A 84 18.99 -4.90 3.56
N SER A 85 18.79 -3.63 3.18
CA SER A 85 18.35 -3.23 1.84
C SER A 85 19.42 -3.53 0.79
N LEU A 86 20.70 -3.26 1.09
CA LEU A 86 21.82 -3.61 0.21
C LEU A 86 21.97 -5.13 0.05
N ALA A 87 21.87 -5.90 1.13
CA ALA A 87 21.89 -7.35 1.06
C ALA A 87 20.70 -7.90 0.26
N ALA A 88 19.50 -7.36 0.48
CA ALA A 88 18.30 -7.70 -0.28
C ALA A 88 18.46 -7.41 -1.78
N LYS A 89 19.16 -6.33 -2.16
CA LYS A 89 19.41 -6.02 -3.58
C LYS A 89 20.14 -7.15 -4.33
N TYR A 90 21.03 -7.89 -3.66
CA TYR A 90 21.76 -9.00 -4.25
C TYR A 90 21.13 -10.37 -4.02
N SER A 91 20.05 -10.44 -3.23
CA SER A 91 19.31 -11.69 -3.01
C SER A 91 18.68 -12.22 -4.31
N LEU A 92 18.63 -13.55 -4.39
CA LEU A 92 18.03 -14.33 -5.47
C LEU A 92 16.69 -14.94 -5.01
N PRO A 93 15.83 -15.37 -5.95
CA PRO A 93 14.67 -16.20 -5.63
C PRO A 93 15.04 -17.37 -4.70
N GLY A 94 14.23 -17.58 -3.66
CA GLY A 94 14.48 -18.54 -2.59
C GLY A 94 15.38 -18.06 -1.45
N ASP A 95 15.97 -16.86 -1.53
CA ASP A 95 16.75 -16.29 -0.43
C ASP A 95 15.84 -15.55 0.58
N ILE A 96 16.23 -15.56 1.86
CA ILE A 96 15.45 -14.98 2.97
C ILE A 96 15.11 -13.50 2.76
N LEU A 97 16.01 -12.73 2.14
CA LEU A 97 15.85 -11.29 1.93
C LEU A 97 15.20 -10.93 0.58
N TYR A 98 14.86 -11.92 -0.26
CA TYR A 98 14.23 -11.69 -1.55
C TYR A 98 12.86 -11.00 -1.47
N PRO A 99 11.99 -11.33 -0.49
CA PRO A 99 10.75 -10.59 -0.28
C PRO A 99 10.98 -9.09 0.02
N ILE A 100 12.09 -8.73 0.65
CA ILE A 100 12.44 -7.33 0.92
C ILE A 100 12.88 -6.63 -0.37
N LYS A 101 13.61 -7.33 -1.24
CA LYS A 101 14.01 -6.81 -2.56
C LYS A 101 12.79 -6.37 -3.37
N ILE A 102 11.83 -7.28 -3.56
CA ILE A 102 10.63 -7.01 -4.37
C ILE A 102 9.64 -6.13 -3.61
N GLY A 103 9.39 -6.45 -2.34
CA GLY A 103 8.32 -5.87 -1.53
C GLY A 103 8.63 -4.48 -0.96
N LEU A 104 9.90 -4.07 -0.94
CA LEU A 104 10.32 -2.78 -0.44
C LEU A 104 11.21 -2.05 -1.45
N ASN A 105 12.38 -2.57 -1.77
CA ASN A 105 13.38 -1.83 -2.57
C ASN A 105 12.84 -1.44 -3.95
N GLU A 106 12.32 -2.39 -4.72
CA GLU A 106 11.80 -2.16 -6.07
C GLU A 106 10.50 -1.34 -6.07
N ARG A 107 9.72 -1.43 -5.00
CA ARG A 107 8.51 -0.61 -4.81
C ARG A 107 8.86 0.84 -4.52
N ILE A 108 9.87 1.08 -3.68
CA ILE A 108 10.40 2.42 -3.44
C ILE A 108 10.95 2.98 -4.75
N GLU A 109 11.76 2.22 -5.48
CA GLU A 109 12.31 2.63 -6.78
C GLU A 109 11.18 3.00 -7.76
N SER A 110 10.13 2.19 -7.83
CA SER A 110 8.95 2.50 -8.65
C SER A 110 8.18 3.74 -8.16
N ALA A 111 8.10 3.95 -6.84
CA ALA A 111 7.34 5.04 -6.24
C ALA A 111 8.02 6.40 -6.42
N VAL A 112 9.37 6.44 -6.38
CA VAL A 112 10.14 7.67 -6.60
C VAL A 112 10.36 7.97 -8.08
N THR A 113 10.05 7.04 -8.98
CA THR A 113 10.14 7.25 -10.43
C THR A 113 8.98 8.11 -10.92
N ILE A 114 9.29 9.28 -11.47
CA ILE A 114 8.32 10.26 -11.98
C ILE A 114 8.30 10.21 -13.51
N GLY A 115 7.09 10.24 -14.09
CA GLY A 115 6.87 10.18 -15.54
C GLY A 115 6.39 8.80 -16.03
N LEU A 116 5.51 8.80 -17.04
CA LEU A 116 4.91 7.56 -17.56
C LEU A 116 5.94 6.66 -18.25
N GLU A 117 6.83 7.26 -19.06
CA GLU A 117 7.90 6.55 -19.75
C GLU A 117 8.88 5.93 -18.75
N GLN A 118 9.36 6.71 -17.79
CA GLN A 118 10.34 6.26 -16.80
C GLN A 118 9.75 5.14 -15.93
N LYS A 119 8.46 5.23 -15.58
CA LYS A 119 7.75 4.15 -14.88
C LYS A 119 7.63 2.89 -15.73
N ALA A 120 7.50 2.99 -17.05
CA ALA A 120 7.51 1.81 -17.91
C ALA A 120 8.93 1.22 -18.01
N GLU A 121 9.95 2.06 -18.17
CA GLU A 121 11.36 1.65 -18.20
C GLU A 121 11.80 0.96 -16.90
N ILE A 122 11.35 1.42 -15.72
CA ILE A 122 11.67 0.75 -14.46
C ILE A 122 11.08 -0.66 -14.39
N LYS A 123 9.91 -0.90 -15.00
CA LYS A 123 9.34 -2.26 -15.10
C LYS A 123 10.15 -3.15 -16.03
N VAL A 124 10.65 -2.62 -17.15
CA VAL A 124 11.59 -3.34 -18.01
C VAL A 124 12.88 -3.69 -17.24
N LYS A 125 13.39 -2.77 -16.43
CA LYS A 125 14.56 -3.04 -15.58
C LYS A 125 14.30 -4.16 -14.57
N HIS A 126 13.15 -4.16 -13.90
CA HIS A 126 12.78 -5.23 -12.97
C HIS A 126 12.59 -6.58 -13.68
N LEU A 127 12.05 -6.57 -14.90
CA LEU A 127 11.96 -7.74 -15.77
C LEU A 127 13.35 -8.30 -16.13
N ASP A 128 14.25 -7.46 -16.66
CA ASP A 128 15.63 -7.85 -16.97
C ASP A 128 16.34 -8.42 -15.74
N THR A 129 16.07 -7.82 -14.58
CA THR A 129 16.60 -8.31 -13.30
C THR A 129 16.09 -9.71 -12.97
N ARG A 130 14.80 -10.05 -13.20
CA ARG A 130 14.28 -11.43 -12.97
C ARG A 130 14.98 -12.45 -13.87
N LEU A 131 15.24 -12.08 -15.12
CA LEU A 131 15.94 -12.95 -16.06
C LEU A 131 17.41 -13.14 -15.68
N ALA A 132 18.09 -12.07 -15.28
CA ALA A 132 19.46 -12.14 -14.78
C ALA A 132 19.59 -12.93 -13.46
N GLU A 133 18.61 -12.84 -12.56
CA GLU A 133 18.53 -13.68 -11.36
C GLU A 133 18.41 -15.15 -11.69
N ALA A 134 17.53 -15.49 -12.64
CA ALA A 134 17.35 -16.85 -13.10
C ALA A 134 18.63 -17.41 -13.75
N GLU A 135 19.36 -16.60 -14.53
CA GLU A 135 20.67 -17.00 -15.07
C GLU A 135 21.70 -17.24 -13.98
N LYS A 136 21.72 -16.41 -12.93
CA LYS A 136 22.61 -16.63 -11.77
C LYS A 136 22.28 -17.93 -11.05
N LEU A 137 20.99 -18.24 -10.91
CA LEU A 137 20.56 -19.52 -10.33
C LEU A 137 20.92 -20.70 -11.24
N ASP A 138 20.73 -20.57 -12.55
CA ASP A 138 21.06 -21.62 -13.54
C ASP A 138 22.57 -21.90 -13.58
N THR A 139 23.39 -20.86 -13.64
CA THR A 139 24.86 -20.97 -13.62
C THR A 139 25.40 -21.54 -12.31
N ALA A 140 24.70 -21.28 -11.20
CA ALA A 140 25.01 -21.88 -9.90
C ALA A 140 24.43 -23.30 -9.71
N ASN A 141 23.73 -23.86 -10.70
CA ASN A 141 22.97 -25.12 -10.61
C ASN A 141 21.96 -25.13 -9.43
N LYS A 142 21.38 -23.97 -9.12
CA LYS A 142 20.38 -23.76 -8.06
C LYS A 142 19.01 -23.38 -8.60
N LEU A 143 18.78 -23.55 -9.90
CA LEU A 143 17.46 -23.39 -10.52
C LEU A 143 16.69 -24.71 -10.40
N ASP A 144 16.36 -25.08 -9.16
CA ASP A 144 15.58 -26.28 -8.81
C ASP A 144 14.06 -26.01 -8.91
N GLY A 145 13.21 -26.99 -8.59
CA GLY A 145 11.76 -26.90 -8.76
C GLY A 145 11.10 -25.71 -8.05
N ASP A 146 11.42 -25.50 -6.77
CA ASP A 146 10.83 -24.41 -5.98
C ASP A 146 11.31 -23.05 -6.47
N ARG A 147 12.63 -22.90 -6.69
CA ARG A 147 13.22 -21.65 -7.16
C ARG A 147 12.81 -21.33 -8.60
N LYS A 148 12.71 -22.35 -9.46
CA LYS A 148 12.20 -22.20 -10.84
C LYS A 148 10.75 -21.72 -10.84
N THR A 149 9.91 -22.29 -9.99
CA THR A 149 8.50 -21.88 -9.86
C THR A 149 8.41 -20.44 -9.36
N GLU A 150 9.19 -20.06 -8.36
CA GLU A 150 9.23 -18.68 -7.88
C GLU A 150 9.70 -17.70 -8.97
N VAL A 151 10.78 -18.03 -9.69
CA VAL A 151 11.27 -17.26 -10.84
C VAL A 151 10.18 -17.10 -11.88
N GLU A 152 9.47 -18.18 -12.24
CA GLU A 152 8.40 -18.14 -13.24
C GLU A 152 7.27 -17.21 -12.81
N ILE A 153 6.83 -17.30 -11.56
CA ILE A 153 5.78 -16.44 -11.00
C ILE A 153 6.20 -14.96 -11.06
N GLN A 154 7.42 -14.65 -10.60
CA GLN A 154 7.90 -13.27 -10.58
C GLN A 154 8.15 -12.73 -11.98
N PHE A 155 8.69 -13.54 -12.89
CA PHE A 155 8.86 -13.19 -14.31
C PHE A 155 7.51 -12.86 -14.95
N LYS A 156 6.51 -13.73 -14.78
CA LYS A 156 5.16 -13.50 -15.29
C LYS A 156 4.54 -12.21 -14.75
N LYS A 157 4.69 -11.97 -13.44
CA LYS A 157 4.23 -10.74 -12.80
C LYS A 157 4.92 -9.50 -13.38
N SER A 158 6.22 -9.56 -13.63
CA SER A 158 6.98 -8.46 -14.24
C SER A 158 6.56 -8.18 -15.68
N ILE A 159 6.31 -9.22 -16.50
CA ILE A 159 5.76 -9.07 -17.85
C ILE A 159 4.40 -8.38 -17.79
N LYS A 160 3.48 -8.88 -16.97
CA LYS A 160 2.14 -8.29 -16.80
C LYS A 160 2.20 -6.83 -16.38
N ASN A 161 3.04 -6.49 -15.40
CA ASN A 161 3.22 -5.12 -14.96
C ASN A 161 3.82 -4.22 -16.05
N THR A 162 4.68 -4.76 -16.91
CA THR A 162 5.25 -4.00 -18.04
C THR A 162 4.19 -3.74 -19.10
N LEU A 163 3.37 -4.74 -19.42
CA LEU A 163 2.25 -4.61 -20.36
C LEU A 163 1.24 -3.53 -19.92
N THR A 164 0.90 -3.48 -18.63
CA THR A 164 -0.02 -2.44 -18.14
C THR A 164 0.54 -1.03 -18.35
N HIS A 165 1.85 -0.83 -18.20
CA HIS A 165 2.48 0.47 -18.43
C HIS A 165 2.61 0.79 -19.93
N ILE A 166 2.90 -0.20 -20.78
CA ILE A 166 2.88 -0.03 -22.25
C ILE A 166 1.46 0.39 -22.71
N ASN A 167 0.42 -0.29 -22.23
CA ASN A 167 -0.96 0.05 -22.57
C ASN A 167 -1.35 1.43 -22.04
N THR A 168 -0.86 1.83 -20.86
CA THR A 168 -1.06 3.19 -20.34
C THR A 168 -0.39 4.25 -21.22
N LEU A 169 0.83 3.98 -21.72
CA LEU A 169 1.52 4.87 -22.66
C LEU A 169 0.74 5.01 -23.97
N LYS A 170 0.28 3.90 -24.56
CA LYS A 170 -0.58 3.89 -25.75
C LYS A 170 -1.84 4.74 -25.54
N ALA A 171 -2.58 4.48 -24.46
CA ALA A 171 -3.82 5.18 -24.14
C ALA A 171 -3.62 6.68 -23.86
N SER A 172 -2.42 7.08 -23.42
CA SER A 172 -2.08 8.48 -23.14
C SER A 172 -1.54 9.23 -24.38
N GLY A 173 -1.58 8.61 -25.57
CA GLY A 173 -1.04 9.19 -26.80
C GLY A 173 0.49 9.18 -26.90
N ASN A 174 1.20 8.53 -25.97
CA ASN A 174 2.66 8.43 -25.95
C ASN A 174 3.14 7.19 -26.71
N ALA A 175 2.79 7.14 -27.99
CA ALA A 175 2.93 5.95 -28.83
C ALA A 175 4.40 5.59 -29.10
N ASP A 176 5.26 6.58 -29.36
CA ASP A 176 6.70 6.40 -29.55
C ASP A 176 7.37 5.77 -28.31
N ASN A 177 6.98 6.24 -27.12
CA ASN A 177 7.48 5.68 -25.87
C ASN A 177 6.96 4.25 -25.64
N ALA A 178 5.73 3.94 -26.04
CA ALA A 178 5.22 2.57 -26.00
C ALA A 178 6.03 1.65 -26.94
N ILE A 179 6.37 2.09 -28.16
CA ILE A 179 7.24 1.34 -29.07
C ILE A 179 8.63 1.13 -28.47
N LYS A 180 9.24 2.19 -27.94
CA LYS A 180 10.56 2.15 -27.32
C LYS A 180 10.60 1.16 -26.15
N VAL A 181 9.63 1.22 -25.25
CA VAL A 181 9.53 0.31 -24.10
C VAL A 181 9.36 -1.14 -24.57
N SER A 182 8.47 -1.40 -25.53
CA SER A 182 8.29 -2.74 -26.10
C SER A 182 9.59 -3.27 -26.72
N SER A 183 10.33 -2.42 -27.45
CA SER A 183 11.63 -2.78 -28.02
C SER A 183 12.67 -3.11 -26.94
N ASN A 184 12.64 -2.40 -25.80
CA ASN A 184 13.52 -2.70 -24.68
C ASN A 184 13.18 -4.05 -24.02
N VAL A 185 11.88 -4.39 -23.93
CA VAL A 185 11.44 -5.71 -23.47
C VAL A 185 11.95 -6.80 -24.41
N GLU A 186 11.74 -6.64 -25.72
CA GLU A 186 12.25 -7.58 -26.72
C GLU A 186 13.76 -7.77 -26.57
N THR A 187 14.52 -6.69 -26.42
CA THR A 187 15.98 -6.73 -26.25
C THR A 187 16.37 -7.53 -25.00
N SER A 188 15.70 -7.32 -23.87
CA SER A 188 15.94 -8.06 -22.64
C SER A 188 15.62 -9.55 -22.81
N LEU A 189 14.49 -9.87 -23.45
CA LEU A 189 14.10 -11.26 -23.72
C LEU A 189 15.08 -11.96 -24.67
N GLN A 190 15.57 -11.28 -25.71
CA GLN A 190 16.56 -11.82 -26.65
C GLN A 190 17.90 -12.07 -25.95
N LYS A 191 18.37 -11.11 -25.15
CA LYS A 191 19.58 -11.24 -24.33
C LYS A 191 19.51 -12.48 -23.43
N HIS A 192 18.33 -12.78 -22.90
CA HIS A 192 18.07 -13.84 -21.94
C HIS A 192 17.32 -15.05 -22.54
N LYS A 193 17.33 -15.23 -23.87
CA LYS A 193 16.49 -16.20 -24.57
C LYS A 193 16.61 -17.64 -24.06
N LYS A 194 17.84 -18.07 -23.75
CA LYS A 194 18.12 -19.42 -23.24
C LYS A 194 17.44 -19.66 -21.89
N ILE A 195 17.51 -18.70 -20.97
CA ILE A 195 16.92 -18.85 -19.64
C ILE A 195 15.39 -18.73 -19.70
N VAL A 196 14.87 -17.87 -20.59
CA VAL A 196 13.42 -17.76 -20.83
C VAL A 196 12.85 -19.11 -21.25
N GLY A 197 13.48 -19.82 -22.19
CA GLY A 197 13.09 -21.17 -22.56
C GLY A 197 13.07 -22.12 -21.36
N LYS A 198 14.14 -22.15 -20.56
CA LYS A 198 14.23 -23.01 -19.38
C LYS A 198 13.16 -22.76 -18.32
N ILE A 199 12.84 -21.49 -18.04
CA ILE A 199 11.83 -21.11 -17.04
C ILE A 199 10.43 -21.46 -17.55
N LEU A 200 10.16 -21.20 -18.83
CA LEU A 200 8.84 -21.34 -19.42
C LEU A 200 8.54 -22.73 -20.00
N ASP A 201 9.55 -23.59 -20.12
CA ASP A 201 9.40 -24.99 -20.49
C ASP A 201 8.75 -25.76 -19.33
N ARG A 202 7.48 -26.10 -19.54
CA ARG A 202 6.65 -26.95 -18.66
C ARG A 202 7.02 -28.44 -18.74
N THR A 203 8.21 -28.77 -19.20
CA THR A 203 8.63 -30.17 -19.31
C THR A 203 9.00 -30.71 -17.92
N LYS A 204 7.99 -31.26 -17.24
CA LYS A 204 8.10 -32.38 -16.29
C LYS A 204 8.74 -32.11 -14.91
N SER A 205 8.34 -31.06 -14.19
CA SER A 205 8.65 -30.92 -12.74
C SER A 205 7.43 -31.12 -11.83
N GLU A 206 6.33 -31.67 -12.35
CA GLU A 206 5.04 -31.77 -11.63
C GLU A 206 4.44 -33.19 -11.66
N SER A 207 5.28 -34.20 -11.47
CA SER A 207 4.78 -35.56 -11.20
C SER A 207 5.76 -36.35 -10.34
N GLU A 208 6.16 -35.83 -9.17
CA GLU A 208 6.80 -36.69 -8.16
C GLU A 208 6.71 -36.24 -6.70
N ASN A 209 5.95 -35.19 -6.33
CA ASN A 209 5.77 -34.82 -4.92
C ASN A 209 4.32 -34.72 -4.42
N THR A 210 3.34 -35.21 -5.19
CA THR A 210 1.97 -35.46 -4.71
C THR A 210 1.84 -36.90 -4.21
N LYS A 211 2.40 -37.20 -3.05
CA LYS A 211 1.93 -38.28 -2.14
C LYS A 211 2.66 -38.17 -0.79
N LYS A 212 1.85 -38.09 0.28
CA LYS A 212 2.13 -37.77 1.70
C LYS A 212 1.99 -36.26 1.95
N GLU A 213 0.97 -35.76 2.64
CA GLU A 213 0.14 -36.36 3.67
C GLU A 213 -1.10 -35.47 3.87
N LYS A 214 -2.31 -36.07 3.82
CA LYS A 214 -3.58 -35.42 4.12
C LYS A 214 -4.31 -36.28 5.14
N GLN A 215 -4.39 -35.79 6.38
CA GLN A 215 -5.44 -35.94 7.40
C GLN A 215 -4.78 -35.72 8.77
N GLU A 216 -5.35 -35.04 9.76
CA GLU A 216 -6.55 -34.22 9.93
C GLU A 216 -6.38 -33.77 11.39
N ASP A 217 -6.57 -32.50 11.74
CA ASP A 217 -7.43 -32.25 12.90
C ASP A 217 -8.11 -30.88 12.83
N ARG A 218 -9.39 -30.94 13.13
CA ARG A 218 -10.36 -29.85 13.10
C ARG A 218 -10.62 -29.42 14.53
N THR A 219 -10.49 -28.13 14.81
CA THR A 219 -11.27 -27.36 15.81
C THR A 219 -10.65 -25.95 15.78
N GLY A 220 -11.32 -24.83 15.55
CA GLY A 220 -12.72 -24.46 15.74
C GLY A 220 -12.71 -23.17 16.56
N ALA A 221 -12.76 -21.99 15.92
CA ALA A 221 -13.38 -20.76 16.47
C ALA A 221 -13.20 -19.56 15.51
N SER A 222 -14.35 -19.15 14.99
CA SER A 222 -14.71 -17.98 14.21
C SER A 222 -14.17 -16.63 14.71
N ILE A 223 -13.81 -15.75 13.77
CA ILE A 223 -14.21 -14.33 13.81
C ILE A 223 -14.70 -13.93 12.41
N GLN A 224 -16.01 -13.79 12.27
CA GLN A 224 -16.66 -13.01 11.23
C GLN A 224 -16.41 -11.52 11.53
N ASN A 225 -16.17 -10.71 10.51
CA ASN A 225 -17.02 -9.56 10.15
C ASN A 225 -16.40 -8.72 9.02
N ASN A 226 -17.13 -8.72 7.90
CA ASN A 226 -17.47 -7.60 7.01
C ASN A 226 -16.41 -6.64 6.43
N THR A 227 -16.67 -6.37 5.15
CA THR A 227 -16.40 -5.13 4.39
C THR A 227 -15.16 -5.16 3.51
N THR A 228 -15.35 -5.42 2.23
CA THR A 228 -14.57 -4.76 1.17
C THR A 228 -15.46 -4.71 -0.08
N ALA A 229 -16.38 -3.75 -0.15
CA ALA A 229 -16.10 -2.42 -0.69
C ALA A 229 -15.58 -2.53 -2.14
N GLU A 230 -16.54 -2.54 -3.04
CA GLU A 230 -16.41 -2.14 -4.43
C GLU A 230 -15.59 -0.84 -4.50
N SER A 231 -14.43 -0.89 -5.15
CA SER A 231 -13.66 0.29 -5.54
C SER A 231 -13.46 0.16 -7.05
N SER A 232 -14.40 0.68 -7.84
CA SER A 232 -14.37 2.06 -8.35
C SER A 232 -13.10 2.37 -9.14
N TYR A 233 -12.91 1.70 -10.28
CA TYR A 233 -12.17 2.31 -11.37
C TYR A 233 -13.10 3.29 -12.06
N SER A 234 -12.91 4.57 -11.77
CA SER A 234 -13.50 5.67 -12.53
C SER A 234 -12.96 5.60 -13.96
N THR A 235 -13.72 4.97 -14.85
CA THR A 235 -13.64 5.24 -16.28
C THR A 235 -14.08 6.69 -16.45
N THR A 236 -13.12 7.63 -16.45
CA THR A 236 -13.38 8.95 -16.99
C THR A 236 -13.57 8.77 -18.48
N SER A 237 -14.83 8.68 -18.89
CA SER A 237 -15.25 8.75 -20.28
C SER A 237 -14.85 10.11 -20.84
N VAL A 238 -13.70 10.15 -21.50
CA VAL A 238 -13.35 11.28 -22.37
C VAL A 238 -14.34 11.24 -23.53
N LYS A 239 -15.25 12.22 -23.53
CA LYS A 239 -16.27 12.41 -24.56
C LYS A 239 -15.58 12.99 -25.79
N PHE A 240 -15.15 12.14 -26.72
CA PHE A 240 -14.61 12.59 -28.01
C PHE A 240 -15.77 12.99 -28.91
N GLU A 241 -16.04 14.30 -29.01
CA GLU A 241 -17.16 14.85 -29.79
C GLU A 241 -16.88 14.93 -31.30
N ASN A 242 -15.82 14.29 -31.82
CA ASN A 242 -15.49 14.37 -33.24
C ASN A 242 -15.18 13.01 -33.88
N LYS A 243 -16.15 12.48 -34.65
CA LYS A 243 -16.08 11.18 -35.34
C LYS A 243 -14.94 11.07 -36.36
N ALA A 244 -14.39 12.20 -36.81
CA ALA A 244 -13.23 12.25 -37.70
C ALA A 244 -11.90 12.02 -36.96
N GLU A 245 -11.76 12.48 -35.71
CA GLU A 245 -10.55 12.24 -34.88
C GLU A 245 -10.47 10.78 -34.43
N ILE A 246 -11.61 10.17 -34.09
CA ILE A 246 -11.68 8.75 -33.69
C ILE A 246 -11.17 7.84 -34.81
N LYS A 247 -11.54 8.12 -36.06
CA LYS A 247 -11.11 7.29 -37.20
C LYS A 247 -9.62 7.44 -37.52
N VAL A 248 -9.05 8.63 -37.31
CA VAL A 248 -7.61 8.89 -37.48
C VAL A 248 -6.81 8.23 -36.35
N LEU A 249 -7.27 8.35 -35.09
CA LEU A 249 -6.67 7.69 -33.93
C LEU A 249 -6.75 6.16 -34.03
N GLU A 250 -7.86 5.62 -34.56
CA GLU A 250 -8.04 4.18 -34.78
C GLU A 250 -7.08 3.66 -35.87
N SER A 251 -6.94 4.38 -36.98
CA SER A 251 -5.95 4.04 -38.03
C SER A 251 -4.50 4.14 -37.53
N GLN A 252 -4.16 5.18 -36.77
CA GLN A 252 -2.82 5.34 -36.19
C GLN A 252 -2.55 4.25 -35.14
N SER A 253 -3.55 3.88 -34.34
CA SER A 253 -3.40 2.81 -33.35
C SER A 253 -3.17 1.43 -33.99
N LEU A 254 -3.80 1.16 -35.15
CA LEU A 254 -3.60 -0.06 -35.94
C LEU A 254 -2.20 -0.12 -36.58
N ASP A 255 -1.72 1.00 -37.10
CA ASP A 255 -0.36 1.11 -37.66
C ASP A 255 0.71 0.91 -36.57
N LEU A 256 0.48 1.47 -35.38
CA LEU A 256 1.31 1.33 -34.19
C LEU A 256 1.33 -0.10 -33.64
N GLU A 257 0.18 -0.77 -33.56
CA GLU A 257 0.08 -2.16 -33.12
C GLU A 257 0.87 -3.07 -34.07
N ASN A 258 0.71 -2.88 -35.38
CA ASN A 258 1.44 -3.62 -36.41
C ASN A 258 2.95 -3.34 -36.39
N GLU A 259 3.37 -2.10 -36.12
CA GLU A 259 4.79 -1.74 -36.04
C GLU A 259 5.47 -2.34 -34.80
N ILE A 260 4.79 -2.33 -33.65
CA ILE A 260 5.26 -2.99 -32.43
C ILE A 260 5.36 -4.49 -32.67
N ASP A 261 4.29 -5.10 -33.20
CA ASP A 261 4.24 -6.54 -33.48
C ASP A 261 5.38 -7.02 -34.38
N LYS A 262 5.73 -6.23 -35.40
CA LYS A 262 6.82 -6.56 -36.31
C LYS A 262 8.20 -6.43 -35.64
N LYS A 263 8.36 -5.52 -34.69
CA LYS A 263 9.63 -5.25 -34.01
C LYS A 263 9.86 -6.12 -32.76
N THR A 264 8.81 -6.71 -32.18
CA THR A 264 8.91 -7.45 -30.91
C THR A 264 8.35 -8.88 -30.99
N PRO A 265 8.91 -9.75 -31.84
CA PRO A 265 8.36 -11.08 -32.10
C PRO A 265 8.44 -12.03 -30.90
N LEU A 266 9.54 -12.01 -30.13
CA LEU A 266 9.69 -12.89 -28.96
C LEU A 266 8.77 -12.45 -27.82
N PHE A 267 8.66 -11.14 -27.61
CA PHE A 267 7.75 -10.59 -26.61
C PHE A 267 6.30 -10.96 -26.93
N ARG A 268 5.90 -10.80 -28.19
CA ARG A 268 4.57 -11.20 -28.68
C ARG A 268 4.31 -12.69 -28.45
N ASP A 269 5.22 -13.57 -28.86
CA ASP A 269 5.07 -15.03 -28.69
C ASP A 269 4.87 -15.40 -27.21
N ILE A 270 5.62 -14.76 -26.30
CA ILE A 270 5.46 -14.97 -24.86
C ILE A 270 4.09 -14.48 -24.37
N ILE A 271 3.59 -13.35 -24.87
CA ILE A 271 2.26 -12.84 -24.52
C ILE A 271 1.17 -13.81 -24.96
N GLU A 272 1.21 -14.23 -26.23
CA GLU A 272 0.21 -15.12 -26.84
C GLU A 272 0.21 -16.50 -26.19
N LYS A 273 1.39 -17.09 -25.97
CA LYS A 273 1.54 -18.46 -25.45
C LYS A 273 1.18 -18.60 -23.97
N TYR A 274 1.29 -17.54 -23.18
CA TYR A 274 1.10 -17.59 -21.72
C TYR A 274 -0.10 -16.77 -21.20
N SER A 275 -0.95 -16.24 -22.10
CA SER A 275 -2.26 -15.62 -21.82
C SER A 275 -2.23 -14.62 -20.66
N PHE A 276 -1.39 -13.59 -20.80
CA PHE A 276 -1.21 -12.53 -19.79
C PHE A 276 -2.39 -11.57 -19.64
#